data_AF-A0A949JP68-F1
#
_entry.id   AF-A0A949JP68-F1
#
_cell.length_a   1.000
_cell.length_b   1.000
_cell.length_c   1.000
_cell.angle_alpha   90.00
_cell.angle_beta   90.00
_cell.angle_gamma   90.00
#
_symmetry.space_group_name_H-M   'P 1'
#
loop_
_entity.id
_entity.type
_entity.pdbx_description
1 polymer ?
#
loop_
_entity_poly.entity_id
_entity_poly.type
_entity_poly.pdbx_seq_one_letter_code
_entity_poly.pdbx_strand_id
1 'polypeptide(L)' 'MVKRILFAVLIVALALPAAFAGAEGEADAQELVINSNLSDPNPKAAFEELVDRYRPENPDIDVTLNQFEHEAY' A
#
# COMPACT_ATOMS: atom_id res chain seq x y z
N MET A 1 14.32 -15.29 47.97
CA MET A 1 13.37 -15.80 46.97
C MET A 1 12.64 -14.66 46.24
N VAL A 2 12.00 -13.74 46.98
CA VAL A 2 11.27 -12.56 46.44
C VAL A 2 12.12 -11.67 45.52
N LYS A 3 13.40 -11.45 45.84
CA LYS A 3 14.31 -10.60 45.05
C LYS A 3 14.67 -11.17 43.67
N ARG A 4 14.63 -12.50 43.51
CA ARG A 4 14.82 -13.20 42.22
C ARG A 4 13.54 -13.16 41.37
N ILE A 5 12.38 -13.21 42.04
CA ILE A 5 11.06 -13.07 41.41
C ILE A 5 10.87 -11.63 40.92
N LEU A 6 11.22 -10.61 41.72
CA LEU A 6 11.19 -9.21 41.28
C LEU A 6 12.11 -8.96 40.08
N PHE A 7 13.30 -9.56 40.06
CA PHE A 7 14.25 -9.42 38.96
C PHE A 7 13.73 -10.07 37.66
N ALA A 8 13.08 -11.24 37.77
CA ALA A 8 12.46 -11.90 36.62
C ALA A 8 11.26 -11.11 36.07
N VAL A 9 10.42 -10.54 36.95
CA VAL A 9 9.29 -9.69 36.55
C VAL A 9 9.76 -8.40 35.86
N LEU A 10 10.86 -7.80 36.33
CA LEU A 10 11.44 -6.61 35.71
C LEU A 10 11.98 -6.88 34.30
N ILE A 11 12.61 -8.04 34.08
CA ILE A 11 13.13 -8.44 32.75
C ILE A 11 11.99 -8.71 31.76
N VAL A 12 10.91 -9.37 32.21
CA VAL A 12 9.73 -9.61 31.36
C VAL A 12 9.02 -8.30 31.03
N ALA A 13 8.88 -7.39 31.98
CA ALA A 13 8.25 -6.08 31.76
C ALA A 13 9.07 -5.19 30.78
N LEU A 14 10.39 -5.32 30.75
CA LEU A 14 11.25 -4.58 29.82
C LEU A 14 11.28 -5.18 28.40
N ALA A 15 10.92 -6.46 28.24
CA ALA A 15 10.94 -7.15 26.95
C ALA A 15 9.62 -7.03 26.17
N LEU A 16 8.51 -6.72 26.83
CA LEU A 16 7.19 -6.54 26.18
C LEU A 16 7.11 -5.36 25.19
N PRO A 17 7.73 -4.19 25.41
CA PRO A 17 7.63 -3.07 24.46
C PRO A 17 8.35 -3.33 23.14
N ALA A 18 9.41 -4.16 23.14
CA ALA A 18 10.18 -4.48 21.94
C ALA A 18 9.44 -5.43 20.98
N ALA A 19 8.45 -6.19 21.47
CA ALA A 19 7.64 -7.09 20.64
C ALA A 19 6.59 -6.36 19.79
N PHE A 20 6.25 -5.12 20.12
CA PHE A 20 5.29 -4.29 19.37
C PHE A 20 5.95 -3.18 18.55
N ALA A 21 7.23 -2.89 18.77
CA ALA A 21 7.95 -1.85 18.05
C ALA A 21 8.32 -2.22 16.60
N GLY A 22 8.11 -3.49 16.18
CA GLY A 22 8.44 -3.99 14.84
C GLY A 22 7.24 -4.20 13.91
N ALA A 23 6.04 -3.75 14.29
CA ALA A 23 4.84 -3.82 13.46
C ALA A 23 4.68 -2.58 12.56
N GLU A 24 5.78 -1.93 12.19
CA GLU A 24 5.81 -1.11 10.99
C GLU A 24 5.80 -2.10 9.82
N GLY A 25 4.61 -2.62 9.49
CA GLY A 25 4.47 -3.40 8.27
C GLY A 25 5.02 -2.56 7.12
N GLU A 26 5.97 -3.11 6.35
CA GLU A 26 6.23 -2.61 5.01
C GLU A 26 4.85 -2.44 4.36
N ALA A 27 4.45 -1.19 4.14
CA ALA A 27 3.21 -0.89 3.45
C ALA A 27 3.42 -1.44 2.04
N ASP A 28 2.94 -2.66 1.82
CA ASP A 28 2.94 -3.27 0.52
C ASP A 28 2.31 -2.26 -0.44
N ALA A 29 2.98 -2.00 -1.57
CA ALA A 29 2.52 -0.99 -2.51
C ALA A 29 1.04 -1.25 -2.83
N GLN A 30 0.19 -0.27 -2.58
CA GLN A 30 -1.26 -0.44 -2.68
C GLN A 30 -1.61 -0.59 -4.17
N GLU A 31 -2.18 -1.72 -4.59
CA GLU A 31 -2.51 -1.94 -5.99
C GLU A 31 -3.81 -1.20 -6.39
N LEU A 32 -3.76 -0.45 -7.49
CA LEU A 32 -4.91 0.21 -8.12
C LEU A 32 -5.06 -0.29 -9.57
N VAL A 33 -6.08 -1.09 -9.82
CA VAL A 33 -6.42 -1.56 -11.18
C VAL A 33 -7.59 -0.75 -11.74
N ILE A 34 -7.34 -0.03 -12.84
CA ILE A 34 -8.32 0.78 -13.56
C ILE A 34 -8.66 0.08 -14.86
N ASN A 35 -9.95 -0.26 -15.05
CA ASN A 35 -10.46 -0.83 -16.30
C ASN A 35 -11.28 0.26 -17.01
N SER A 36 -10.82 0.71 -18.19
CA SER A 36 -11.41 1.83 -18.93
C SER A 36 -11.87 1.41 -20.33
N ASN A 37 -13.09 1.82 -20.68
CA ASN A 37 -13.68 1.64 -22.02
C ASN A 37 -13.57 2.91 -22.89
N LEU A 38 -12.78 3.88 -22.47
CA LEU A 38 -12.52 5.13 -23.19
C LEU A 38 -11.59 4.83 -24.38
N SER A 39 -12.12 4.15 -25.41
CA SER A 39 -11.31 3.68 -26.54
C SER A 39 -11.13 4.71 -27.66
N ASP A 40 -11.99 5.73 -27.73
CA ASP A 40 -11.82 6.82 -28.68
C ASP A 40 -10.47 7.56 -28.46
N PRO A 41 -9.79 8.02 -29.51
CA PRO A 41 -8.42 8.54 -29.41
C PRO A 41 -8.24 9.68 -28.39
N ASN A 42 -9.19 10.62 -28.36
CA ASN A 42 -9.10 11.80 -27.49
C ASN A 42 -9.33 11.46 -26.01
N PRO A 43 -10.42 10.78 -25.60
CA PRO A 43 -10.62 10.45 -24.20
C PRO A 43 -9.61 9.42 -23.69
N LYS A 44 -9.11 8.52 -24.55
CA LYS A 44 -7.99 7.62 -24.24
C LYS A 44 -6.74 8.40 -23.81
N ALA A 45 -6.26 9.28 -24.68
CA ALA A 45 -5.05 10.06 -24.42
C ALA A 45 -5.19 10.96 -23.18
N ALA A 46 -6.36 11.58 -23.00
CA ALA A 46 -6.63 12.42 -21.83
C ALA A 46 -6.59 11.61 -20.52
N PHE A 47 -7.07 10.36 -20.55
CA PHE A 47 -7.07 9.50 -19.37
C PHE A 47 -5.69 8.92 -19.08
N GLU A 48 -4.93 8.54 -20.10
CA GLU A 48 -3.52 8.14 -19.97
C GLU A 48 -2.70 9.28 -19.34
N GLU A 49 -2.87 10.53 -19.80
CA GLU A 49 -2.18 11.69 -19.24
C GLU A 49 -2.53 11.92 -17.75
N LEU A 50 -3.80 11.72 -17.38
CA LEU A 50 -4.25 11.83 -16.00
C LEU A 50 -3.59 10.78 -15.11
N VAL A 51 -3.55 9.52 -15.56
CA VAL A 51 -2.91 8.43 -14.82
C VAL A 51 -1.39 8.65 -14.73
N ASP A 52 -0.76 9.12 -15.80
CA ASP A 52 0.66 9.46 -15.82
C ASP A 52 1.02 10.56 -14.82
N ARG A 53 0.14 11.55 -14.62
CA ARG A 53 0.30 12.58 -13.58
C ARG A 53 0.07 12.02 -12.17
N TYR A 54 -0.86 11.08 -12.01
CA TYR A 54 -1.21 10.51 -10.72
C TYR A 54 -0.10 9.65 -10.11
N ARG A 55 0.58 8.80 -10.92
CA ARG A 55 1.64 7.89 -10.45
C ARG A 55 2.76 8.58 -9.65
N PRO A 56 3.40 9.68 -10.13
CA PRO A 56 4.46 10.34 -9.37
C PRO A 56 3.95 11.05 -8.10
N GLU A 57 2.67 11.44 -8.05
CA GLU A 57 2.05 12.02 -6.85
C GLU A 57 1.73 10.95 -5.78
N ASN A 58 1.65 9.67 -6.18
CA ASN A 58 1.27 8.54 -5.32
C ASN A 58 2.22 7.35 -5.53
N PRO A 59 3.51 7.49 -5.15
CA PRO A 59 4.53 6.47 -5.43
C PRO A 59 4.36 5.17 -4.63
N ASP A 60 3.52 5.17 -3.60
CA ASP A 60 3.14 4.00 -2.81
C ASP A 60 2.01 3.17 -3.45
N ILE A 61 1.47 3.61 -4.59
CA ILE A 61 0.37 2.96 -5.29
C ILE A 61 0.86 2.38 -6.63
N ASP A 62 0.70 1.08 -6.83
CA ASP A 62 0.97 0.43 -8.12
C ASP A 62 -0.27 0.52 -9.02
N VAL A 63 -0.20 1.36 -10.06
CA VAL A 63 -1.35 1.69 -10.91
C VAL A 63 -1.31 0.95 -12.25
N THR A 64 -2.22 -0.02 -12.41
CA THR A 64 -2.47 -0.73 -13.67
C THR A 64 -3.65 -0.10 -14.41
N LEU A 65 -3.43 0.35 -15.65
CA LEU A 65 -4.49 0.85 -16.54
C LEU A 65 -4.75 -0.16 -17.67
N ASN A 66 -5.86 -0.88 -17.56
CA ASN A 66 -6.38 -1.77 -18.60
C ASN A 66 -7.38 -1.01 -19.48
N GLN A 67 -7.13 -1.01 -20.78
CA GLN A 67 -8.01 -0.36 -21.74
C GLN A 67 -8.61 -1.39 -22.68
N PHE A 68 -9.88 -1.19 -23.01
CA PHE A 68 -10.63 -2.07 -23.89
C PHE A 68 -11.61 -1.27 -24.74
N GLU A 69 -12.06 -1.87 -25.84
CA GLU A 69 -13.00 -1.23 -26.76
C GLU A 69 -14.35 -0.98 -26.09
N HIS A 70 -14.94 0.20 -26.31
CA HIS A 70 -16.28 0.53 -25.82
C HIS A 70 -17.34 -0.51 -26.22
N GLU A 71 -17.18 -1.05 -27.44
CA GLU A 71 -18.10 -2.00 -28.08
C GLU A 71 -17.83 -3.47 -27.71
N ALA A 72 -16.88 -3.76 -26.82
CA ALA A 72 -16.55 -5.13 -26.43
C ALA A 72 -17.54 -5.75 -25.42
N TYR A 73 -18.67 -5.08 -25.13
CA TYR A 73 -19.69 -5.46 -24.13
C TYR A 73 -21.05 -5.76 -24.75
#